data_AF-A0AA43QP40-F1
#
_entry.id   AF-A0AA43QP40-F1
#
_cell.length_a   1.000
_cell.length_b   1.000
_cell.length_c   1.000
_cell.angle_alpha   90.00
_cell.angle_beta   90.00
_cell.angle_gamma   90.00
#
_symmetry.space_group_name_H-M   'P 1'
#
loop_
_entity.id
_entity.type
_entity.pdbx_description
1 polymer ?
#
loop_
_entity_poly.entity_id
_entity_poly.type
_entity_poly.pdbx_seq_one_letter_code
_entity_poly.pdbx_strand_id
1 'polypeptide(L)'
;MHPRLLSTLVLIDPVFLDQTSDVGPPPALLTIPRRDIWDTREKAESSLRKAFKSWDPRAIDKYVQYGLRKLPTALYDSVQNKDLASSAVTLTTTKHQEAWIYAQMNLEPRQAGLDRLLLPDWDPVIELPNISSRPECLITMRNLPFLRPSVLYIFGEKSHLAPIKAQDERVSRTGIGTGGSGGAKEEKVEKSIVPRASHLLAFERPNETAAAAADWIRRWHERWLADEDRMRRYGTKTSEDGMLRMSKAWIDAASLPLDSSRPKGSKL
;
A
#
# COMPACT_ATOMS: atom_id res chain seq x y z
N MET A 1 -11.92 -4.06 3.00
CA MET A 1 -11.98 -4.13 1.53
C MET A 1 -13.06 -5.13 1.13
N HIS A 2 -13.91 -4.83 0.15
CA HIS A 2 -14.92 -5.80 -0.29
C HIS A 2 -14.21 -7.02 -0.91
N PRO A 3 -14.52 -8.27 -0.51
CA PRO A 3 -13.71 -9.44 -0.87
C PRO A 3 -13.70 -9.81 -2.35
N ARG A 4 -14.60 -9.23 -3.16
CA ARG A 4 -14.67 -9.41 -4.62
C ARG A 4 -14.27 -8.16 -5.41
N LEU A 5 -13.78 -7.11 -4.74
CA LEU A 5 -13.37 -5.89 -5.45
C LEU A 5 -12.10 -6.12 -6.27
N LEU A 6 -11.12 -6.82 -5.69
CA LEU A 6 -9.84 -7.12 -6.31
C LEU A 6 -9.66 -8.64 -6.33
N SER A 7 -9.35 -9.22 -7.49
CA SER A 7 -9.10 -10.66 -7.64
C SER A 7 -7.65 -11.03 -7.29
N THR A 8 -6.72 -10.11 -7.54
CA THR A 8 -5.29 -10.28 -7.28
C THR A 8 -4.61 -8.93 -7.02
N LEU A 9 -3.47 -8.95 -6.33
CA LEU A 9 -2.64 -7.79 -6.03
C LEU A 9 -1.20 -8.02 -6.52
N VAL A 10 -0.58 -6.96 -7.02
CA VAL A 10 0.87 -6.89 -7.25
C VAL A 10 1.41 -5.75 -6.39
N LEU A 11 2.27 -6.08 -5.44
CA LEU A 11 2.83 -5.14 -4.47
C LEU A 11 4.31 -4.95 -4.79
N ILE A 12 4.67 -3.76 -5.24
CA ILE A 12 6.02 -3.41 -5.69
C ILE A 12 6.76 -2.75 -4.52
N ASP A 13 7.72 -3.47 -3.95
CA ASP A 13 8.56 -3.12 -2.80
C ASP A 13 7.78 -2.43 -1.67
N PRO A 14 6.67 -3.03 -1.19
CA PRO A 14 5.82 -2.38 -0.21
C PRO A 14 6.55 -2.15 1.11
N VAL A 15 6.39 -0.96 1.66
CA VAL A 15 6.94 -0.58 2.98
C VAL A 15 5.88 -0.85 4.04
N PHE A 16 5.97 -2.03 4.64
CA PHE A 16 5.20 -2.40 5.82
C PHE A 16 6.14 -2.53 7.03
N LEU A 17 5.72 -1.98 8.17
CA LEU A 17 6.50 -1.88 9.40
C LEU A 17 5.77 -2.61 10.52
N ASP A 18 6.45 -3.55 11.17
CA ASP A 18 5.93 -4.24 12.37
C ASP A 18 6.35 -3.56 13.68
N GLN A 19 7.34 -2.67 13.61
CA GLN A 19 7.82 -1.83 14.69
C GLN A 19 8.15 -0.46 14.12
N THR A 20 8.09 0.58 14.95
CA THR A 20 8.67 1.88 14.60
C THR A 20 10.17 1.68 14.43
N SER A 21 10.62 1.61 13.18
CA SER A 21 11.98 1.19 12.86
C SER A 21 13.01 2.21 13.34
N ASP A 22 14.02 1.76 14.09
CA ASP A 22 15.26 2.49 14.47
C ASP A 22 16.19 2.79 13.27
N VAL A 23 15.66 2.85 12.03
CA VAL A 23 16.46 2.86 10.81
C VAL A 23 16.69 4.31 10.34
N GLY A 24 17.78 4.89 10.84
CA GLY A 24 18.37 6.13 10.29
C GLY A 24 17.54 7.40 10.51
N PRO A 25 18.03 8.56 10.04
CA PRO A 25 17.25 9.79 10.11
C PRO A 25 15.93 9.58 9.36
N PRO A 26 14.77 9.95 9.94
CA PRO A 26 13.48 9.83 9.29
C PRO A 26 13.56 10.35 7.84
N PRO A 27 13.05 9.65 6.82
CA PRO A 27 13.13 10.11 5.43
C PRO A 27 12.57 11.53 5.21
N ALA A 28 11.65 11.96 6.09
CA ALA A 28 11.20 13.34 6.20
C ALA A 28 12.37 14.34 6.38
N LEU A 29 13.33 14.08 7.28
CA LEU A 29 14.49 14.94 7.52
C LEU A 29 15.42 15.03 6.31
N LEU A 30 15.55 13.94 5.55
CA LEU A 30 16.34 13.93 4.30
C LEU A 30 15.68 14.72 3.16
N THR A 31 14.40 15.07 3.32
CA THR A 31 13.61 15.80 2.33
C THR A 31 13.64 17.32 2.57
N ILE A 32 13.73 17.75 3.84
CA ILE A 32 13.76 19.16 4.24
C ILE A 32 14.82 20.01 3.48
N PRO A 33 16.11 19.59 3.40
CA PRO A 33 17.14 20.43 2.79
C PRO A 33 17.14 20.35 1.26
N ARG A 34 16.25 19.56 0.64
CA ARG A 34 16.23 19.41 -0.81
C ARG A 34 15.84 20.72 -1.48
N ARG A 35 16.53 21.01 -2.57
CA ARG A 35 16.16 22.08 -3.49
C ARG A 35 14.89 21.68 -4.23
N ASP A 36 13.93 22.59 -4.25
CA ASP A 36 12.64 22.45 -4.91
C ASP A 36 12.29 23.65 -5.82
N ILE A 37 13.22 24.61 -6.00
CA ILE A 37 13.10 25.73 -6.93
C ILE A 37 14.34 25.81 -7.82
N TRP A 38 14.13 26.13 -9.10
CA TRP A 38 15.17 26.38 -10.09
C TRP A 38 14.81 27.58 -10.96
N ASP A 39 15.80 28.40 -11.35
CA ASP A 39 15.58 29.60 -12.17
C ASP A 39 15.00 29.30 -13.55
N THR A 40 15.26 28.10 -14.08
CA THR A 40 14.75 27.66 -15.38
C THR A 40 14.42 26.17 -15.36
N ARG A 41 13.59 25.74 -16.31
CA ARG A 41 13.24 24.32 -16.49
C ARG A 41 14.45 23.46 -16.83
N GLU A 42 15.38 23.98 -17.62
CA GLU A 42 16.58 23.28 -18.07
C GLU A 42 17.54 23.02 -16.89
N LYS A 43 17.69 24.00 -15.98
CA LYS A 43 18.44 23.82 -14.73
C LYS A 43 17.78 22.77 -13.82
N ALA A 44 16.45 22.75 -13.75
CA ALA A 44 15.71 21.72 -13.02
C ALA A 44 15.94 20.33 -13.60
N GLU A 45 15.75 20.18 -14.90
CA GLU A 45 15.96 18.93 -15.62
C GLU A 45 17.38 18.38 -15.43
N SER A 46 18.41 19.21 -15.63
CA SER A 46 19.80 18.80 -15.44
C SER A 46 20.07 18.31 -14.01
N SER A 47 19.52 19.02 -13.01
CA SER A 47 19.63 18.63 -11.61
C SER A 47 18.94 17.30 -11.31
N LEU A 48 17.72 17.10 -11.81
CA LEU A 48 16.91 15.92 -11.55
C LEU A 48 17.49 14.69 -12.25
N ARG A 49 17.96 14.83 -13.50
CA ARG A 49 18.66 13.75 -14.22
C ARG A 49 19.94 13.33 -13.53
N LYS A 50 20.68 14.28 -12.93
CA LYS A 50 21.85 13.97 -12.11
C LYS A 50 21.46 13.22 -10.82
N ALA A 51 20.39 13.66 -10.15
CA ALA A 51 19.92 13.04 -8.91
C ALA A 51 19.37 11.62 -9.12
N PHE A 52 18.62 11.40 -10.20
CA PHE A 52 17.96 10.15 -10.54
C PHE A 52 18.67 9.39 -11.67
N LYS A 53 19.99 9.44 -11.70
CA LYS A 53 20.81 8.82 -12.76
C LYS A 53 20.64 7.30 -12.90
N SER A 54 20.12 6.62 -11.87
CA SER A 54 19.85 5.18 -11.90
C SER A 54 18.50 4.81 -12.54
N TRP A 55 17.62 5.78 -12.74
CA TRP A 55 16.30 5.55 -13.32
C TRP A 55 16.40 5.24 -14.81
N ASP A 56 15.42 4.48 -15.31
CA ASP A 56 15.21 4.30 -16.75
C ASP A 56 15.02 5.69 -17.40
N PRO A 57 15.66 5.98 -18.55
CA PRO A 57 15.54 7.25 -19.24
C PRO A 57 14.09 7.69 -19.44
N ARG A 58 13.19 6.76 -19.75
CA ARG A 58 11.75 7.05 -19.95
C ARG A 58 11.07 7.48 -18.66
N ALA A 59 11.45 6.90 -17.53
CA ALA A 59 10.89 7.26 -16.23
C ALA A 59 11.29 8.69 -15.82
N ILE A 60 12.57 9.03 -15.95
CA ILE A 60 13.04 10.39 -15.65
C ILE A 60 12.51 11.43 -16.65
N ASP A 61 12.33 11.07 -17.92
CA ASP A 61 11.69 11.95 -18.92
C ASP A 61 10.25 12.29 -18.49
N LYS A 62 9.47 11.30 -18.05
CA LYS A 62 8.11 11.52 -17.54
C LYS A 62 8.11 12.31 -16.23
N TYR A 63 9.05 12.05 -15.34
CA TYR A 63 9.20 12.82 -14.11
C TYR A 63 9.53 14.29 -14.41
N VAL A 64 10.44 14.60 -15.34
CA VAL A 64 10.72 15.99 -15.73
C VAL A 64 9.50 16.61 -16.43
N GLN A 65 8.81 15.85 -17.29
CA GLN A 65 7.62 16.31 -18.01
C GLN A 65 6.53 16.80 -17.05
N TYR A 66 6.16 15.99 -16.05
CA TYR A 66 5.00 16.22 -15.19
C TYR A 66 5.35 16.67 -13.75
N GLY A 67 6.60 16.49 -13.34
CA GLY A 67 7.08 16.80 -11.99
C GLY A 67 7.40 18.28 -11.77
N LEU A 68 7.34 19.12 -12.82
CA LEU A 68 7.72 20.53 -12.76
C LEU A 68 6.54 21.44 -13.16
N ARG A 69 6.33 22.52 -12.39
CA ARG A 69 5.36 23.58 -12.65
C ARG A 69 6.02 24.96 -12.61
N LYS A 70 5.46 25.90 -13.37
CA LYS A 70 5.90 27.30 -13.36
C LYS A 70 5.51 27.98 -12.04
N LEU A 71 6.32 28.97 -11.67
CA LEU A 71 6.02 29.94 -10.63
C LEU A 71 5.24 31.15 -11.21
N PRO A 72 4.50 31.92 -10.39
CA PRO A 72 4.31 31.75 -8.94
C PRO A 72 3.36 30.60 -8.57
N THR A 73 3.39 30.21 -7.30
CA THR A 73 2.44 29.26 -6.69
C THR A 73 1.94 29.82 -5.36
N ALA A 74 0.92 29.20 -4.75
CA ALA A 74 0.47 29.62 -3.41
C ALA A 74 1.57 29.49 -2.33
N LEU A 75 2.52 28.57 -2.50
CA LEU A 75 3.66 28.40 -1.59
C LEU A 75 4.82 29.38 -1.88
N TYR A 76 4.96 29.79 -3.14
CA TYR A 76 6.03 30.65 -3.63
C TYR A 76 5.41 31.77 -4.46
N ASP A 77 4.92 32.79 -3.77
CA ASP A 77 4.31 33.96 -4.41
C ASP A 77 5.39 34.96 -4.87
N SER A 78 5.04 35.79 -5.85
CA SER A 78 5.95 36.81 -6.41
C SER A 78 6.14 38.02 -5.49
N VAL A 79 5.37 38.15 -4.40
CA VAL A 79 5.43 39.28 -3.48
C VAL A 79 6.49 39.05 -2.40
N GLN A 80 6.55 37.84 -1.87
CA GLN A 80 7.48 37.34 -0.87
C GLN A 80 8.80 36.90 -1.51
N ASN A 81 8.78 36.50 -2.79
CA ASN A 81 9.95 35.98 -3.50
C ASN A 81 10.30 36.85 -4.71
N LYS A 82 10.65 38.11 -4.45
CA LYS A 82 10.96 39.11 -5.49
C LYS A 82 12.19 38.77 -6.35
N ASP A 83 13.10 37.95 -5.82
CA ASP A 83 14.35 37.57 -6.50
C ASP A 83 14.19 36.37 -7.45
N LEU A 84 12.99 35.78 -7.56
CA LEU A 84 12.76 34.64 -8.45
C LEU A 84 12.73 35.07 -9.92
N ALA A 85 13.49 34.37 -10.75
CA ALA A 85 13.44 34.54 -12.20
C ALA A 85 12.01 34.29 -12.74
N SER A 86 11.59 35.05 -13.75
CA SER A 86 10.27 34.86 -14.39
C SER A 86 10.10 33.49 -15.06
N SER A 87 11.22 32.84 -15.40
CA SER A 87 11.29 31.49 -15.94
C SER A 87 11.35 30.40 -14.87
N ALA A 88 11.29 30.76 -13.58
CA ALA A 88 11.51 29.82 -12.49
C ALA A 88 10.43 28.74 -12.43
N VAL A 89 10.87 27.55 -12.02
CA VAL A 89 10.02 26.37 -11.84
C VAL A 89 10.22 25.76 -10.47
N THR A 90 9.20 25.05 -10.02
CA THR A 90 9.21 24.25 -8.79
C THR A 90 8.60 22.87 -9.05
N LEU A 91 8.65 21.98 -8.06
CA LEU A 91 8.02 20.67 -8.14
C LEU A 91 6.49 20.76 -8.12
N THR A 92 5.81 19.87 -8.85
CA THR A 92 4.34 19.76 -8.79
C THR A 92 3.86 19.22 -7.44
N THR A 93 4.57 18.23 -6.90
CA THR A 93 4.47 17.79 -5.51
C THR A 93 5.56 18.47 -4.70
N THR A 94 5.19 19.23 -3.67
CA THR A 94 6.17 20.00 -2.90
C THR A 94 7.01 19.08 -2.00
N LYS A 95 8.22 19.50 -1.64
CA LYS A 95 9.03 18.76 -0.66
C LYS A 95 8.34 18.61 0.70
N HIS A 96 7.44 19.54 1.03
CA HIS A 96 6.65 19.49 2.27
C HIS A 96 5.63 18.34 2.23
N GLN A 97 4.90 18.21 1.10
CA GLN A 97 4.02 17.07 0.87
C GLN A 97 4.81 15.76 0.86
N GLU A 98 5.99 15.74 0.23
CA GLU A 98 6.87 14.57 0.28
C GLU A 98 7.33 14.26 1.73
N ALA A 99 7.68 15.25 2.54
CA ALA A 99 8.08 15.01 3.92
C ALA A 99 6.93 14.43 4.76
N TRP A 100 5.69 14.92 4.57
CA TRP A 100 4.51 14.44 5.29
C TRP A 100 4.12 13.00 4.92
N ILE A 101 4.42 12.53 3.71
CA ILE A 101 4.22 11.12 3.36
C ILE A 101 5.25 10.19 4.00
N TYR A 102 6.20 10.66 4.82
CA TYR A 102 7.12 9.79 5.54
C TYR A 102 6.79 9.72 7.04
N ALA A 103 6.23 10.79 7.61
CA ALA A 103 6.00 10.90 9.03
C ALA A 103 4.72 11.70 9.33
N GLN A 104 3.79 11.10 10.07
CA GLN A 104 2.75 11.85 10.77
C GLN A 104 3.30 12.21 12.14
N MET A 105 3.51 13.50 12.38
CA MET A 105 4.07 14.01 13.64
C MET A 105 2.99 14.13 14.72
N ASN A 106 3.32 13.74 15.95
CA ASN A 106 2.62 14.15 17.15
C ASN A 106 3.41 15.30 17.80
N LEU A 107 2.96 16.54 17.58
CA LEU A 107 3.63 17.76 18.05
C LEU A 107 3.15 18.22 19.43
N GLU A 108 2.17 17.52 20.00
CA GLU A 108 1.62 17.86 21.31
C GLU A 108 2.53 17.32 22.42
N PRO A 109 2.64 18.01 23.56
CA PRO A 109 3.44 17.53 24.67
C PRO A 109 2.84 16.21 25.19
N ARG A 110 3.68 15.30 25.70
CA ARG A 110 3.21 14.01 26.25
C ARG A 110 2.13 14.17 27.34
N GLN A 111 2.17 15.28 28.06
CA GLN A 111 1.23 15.65 29.12
C GLN A 111 -0.14 16.09 28.60
N ALA A 112 -0.28 16.39 27.30
CA ALA A 112 -1.55 16.76 26.70
C ALA A 112 -2.59 15.63 26.80
N GLY A 113 -2.15 14.38 27.05
CA GLY A 113 -3.04 13.25 27.24
C GLY A 113 -4.00 13.09 26.07
N LEU A 114 -3.48 13.27 24.84
CA LEU A 114 -4.31 13.37 23.65
C LEU A 114 -5.32 12.24 23.60
N ASP A 115 -6.59 12.63 23.47
CA ASP A 115 -7.68 11.69 23.36
C ASP A 115 -7.45 10.77 22.15
N ARG A 116 -7.81 9.49 22.30
CA ARG A 116 -7.89 8.53 21.20
C ARG A 116 -8.67 9.08 20.00
N LEU A 117 -9.58 10.03 20.19
CA LEU A 117 -10.29 10.71 19.10
C LEU A 117 -9.38 11.53 18.17
N LEU A 118 -8.22 12.01 18.64
CA LEU A 118 -7.28 12.81 17.85
C LEU A 118 -6.22 11.96 17.12
N LEU A 119 -5.91 10.77 17.66
CA LEU A 119 -4.99 9.79 17.07
C LEU A 119 -5.62 8.39 17.04
N PRO A 120 -6.78 8.21 16.38
CA PRO A 120 -7.59 7.00 16.52
C PRO A 120 -6.96 5.75 15.94
N ASP A 121 -6.08 5.93 14.95
CA ASP A 121 -5.40 4.83 14.25
C ASP A 121 -4.06 4.47 14.89
N TRP A 122 -3.57 5.28 15.84
CA TRP A 122 -2.26 5.05 16.47
C TRP A 122 -2.37 3.97 17.55
N ASP A 123 -1.46 3.00 17.48
CA ASP A 123 -1.33 2.00 18.53
C ASP A 123 -0.84 2.65 19.85
N PRO A 124 -1.56 2.46 20.97
CA PRO A 124 -1.23 3.11 22.24
C PRO A 124 0.08 2.61 22.87
N VAL A 125 0.55 1.43 22.48
CA VAL A 125 1.77 0.81 23.02
C VAL A 125 2.96 1.03 22.08
N ILE A 126 2.75 0.89 20.77
CA ILE A 126 3.84 0.91 19.79
C ILE A 126 4.06 2.31 19.22
N GLU A 127 3.00 3.07 18.93
CA GLU A 127 3.11 4.30 18.14
C GLU A 127 2.99 5.56 18.98
N LEU A 128 2.06 5.59 19.93
CA LEU A 128 1.81 6.75 20.80
C LEU A 128 3.05 7.25 21.59
N PRO A 129 3.99 6.38 22.02
CA PRO A 129 5.23 6.84 22.65
C PRO A 129 6.16 7.64 21.74
N ASN A 130 5.99 7.55 20.41
CA ASN A 130 6.86 8.15 19.41
C ASN A 130 6.39 9.56 18.99
N ILE A 131 7.34 10.42 18.64
CA ILE A 131 7.04 11.76 18.12
C ILE A 131 6.48 11.73 16.68
N SER A 132 6.66 10.61 15.98
CA SER A 132 6.12 10.41 14.64
C SER A 132 5.78 8.95 14.41
N SER A 133 4.69 8.69 13.68
CA SER A 133 4.34 7.33 13.25
C SER A 133 3.69 7.27 11.87
N ARG A 134 3.44 6.04 11.42
CA ARG A 134 2.70 5.66 10.20
C ARG A 134 1.78 4.48 10.51
N PRO A 135 0.62 4.74 11.13
CA PRO A 135 -0.28 3.70 11.62
C PRO A 135 -0.76 2.74 10.54
N GLU A 136 -0.90 3.21 9.30
CA GLU A 136 -1.31 2.38 8.19
C GLU A 136 -0.34 1.23 7.91
N CYS A 137 0.96 1.38 8.19
CA CYS A 137 1.95 0.33 7.99
C CYS A 137 1.73 -0.84 8.97
N LEU A 138 1.54 -0.51 10.25
CA LEU A 138 1.31 -1.50 11.32
C LEU A 138 -0.07 -2.15 11.17
N ILE A 139 -1.10 -1.36 10.89
CA ILE A 139 -2.45 -1.85 10.60
C ILE A 139 -2.42 -2.81 9.40
N THR A 140 -1.69 -2.46 8.33
CA THR A 140 -1.56 -3.32 7.15
C THR A 140 -0.91 -4.65 7.52
N MET A 141 0.21 -4.64 8.25
CA MET A 141 0.88 -5.88 8.69
C MET A 141 -0.06 -6.79 9.50
N ARG A 142 -0.82 -6.21 10.43
CA ARG A 142 -1.79 -6.95 11.26
C ARG A 142 -2.93 -7.56 10.43
N ASN A 143 -3.27 -6.95 9.31
CA ASN A 143 -4.35 -7.40 8.44
C ASN A 143 -3.92 -8.32 7.28
N LEU A 144 -2.61 -8.48 7.04
CA LEU A 144 -2.11 -9.41 6.01
C LEU A 144 -2.72 -10.82 6.09
N PRO A 145 -2.92 -11.44 7.28
CA PRO A 145 -3.52 -12.77 7.37
C PRO A 145 -4.91 -12.87 6.74
N PHE A 146 -5.67 -11.78 6.70
CA PHE A 146 -7.05 -11.78 6.22
C PHE A 146 -7.19 -11.36 4.75
N LEU A 147 -6.08 -11.16 4.04
CA LEU A 147 -6.10 -10.85 2.61
C LEU A 147 -6.64 -12.03 1.80
N ARG A 148 -7.80 -11.81 1.17
CA ARG A 148 -8.47 -12.76 0.28
C ARG A 148 -7.89 -12.85 -1.13
N PRO A 149 -7.51 -11.75 -1.82
CA PRO A 149 -6.93 -11.86 -3.14
C PRO A 149 -5.57 -12.56 -3.07
N SER A 150 -5.18 -13.17 -4.18
CA SER A 150 -3.80 -13.61 -4.34
C SER A 150 -2.86 -12.41 -4.40
N VAL A 151 -1.61 -12.58 -3.98
CA VAL A 151 -0.62 -11.49 -3.89
C VAL A 151 0.72 -11.89 -4.50
N LEU A 152 1.22 -11.09 -5.44
CA LEU A 152 2.63 -11.10 -5.81
C LEU A 152 3.35 -9.95 -5.11
N TYR A 153 4.41 -10.26 -4.40
CA TYR A 153 5.39 -9.27 -3.97
C TYR A 153 6.52 -9.17 -4.99
N ILE A 154 6.93 -7.95 -5.37
CA ILE A 154 8.10 -7.72 -6.21
C ILE A 154 9.09 -6.87 -5.42
N PHE A 155 10.28 -7.37 -5.13
CA PHE A 155 11.29 -6.65 -4.36
C PHE A 155 12.54 -6.36 -5.20
N GLY A 156 13.20 -5.24 -4.94
CA GLY A 156 14.54 -4.99 -5.45
C GLY A 156 15.58 -5.80 -4.68
N GLU A 157 16.51 -6.46 -5.37
CA GLU A 157 17.63 -7.20 -4.75
C GLU A 157 18.41 -6.37 -3.73
N LYS A 158 18.54 -5.07 -3.97
CA LYS A 158 19.27 -4.11 -3.15
C LYS A 158 18.35 -3.20 -2.32
N SER A 159 17.08 -3.59 -2.14
CA SER A 159 16.14 -2.82 -1.32
C SER A 159 16.51 -2.90 0.16
N HIS A 160 16.91 -1.77 0.73
CA HIS A 160 17.19 -1.66 2.16
C HIS A 160 15.91 -1.56 3.02
N LEU A 161 14.76 -1.25 2.40
CA LEU A 161 13.45 -1.17 3.07
C LEU A 161 12.72 -2.52 3.14
N ALA A 162 13.22 -3.50 2.39
CA ALA A 162 12.71 -4.86 2.40
C ALA A 162 13.86 -5.88 2.50
N PRO A 163 14.58 -5.96 3.64
CA PRO A 163 15.55 -7.04 3.87
C PRO A 163 14.88 -8.41 3.73
N ILE A 164 15.66 -9.44 3.37
CA ILE A 164 15.14 -10.81 3.09
C ILE A 164 14.20 -11.31 4.20
N LYS A 165 14.58 -11.14 5.48
CA LYS A 165 13.75 -11.51 6.62
C LYS A 165 12.37 -10.82 6.61
N ALA A 166 12.33 -9.52 6.33
CA ALA A 166 11.08 -8.77 6.25
C ALA A 166 10.23 -9.20 5.05
N GLN A 167 10.86 -9.55 3.92
CA GLN A 167 10.15 -10.12 2.77
C GLN A 167 9.48 -11.45 3.14
N ASP A 168 10.23 -12.36 3.76
CA ASP A 168 9.74 -13.69 4.16
C ASP A 168 8.63 -13.60 5.21
N GLU A 169 8.75 -12.66 6.14
CA GLU A 169 7.69 -12.36 7.11
C GLU A 169 6.41 -11.89 6.42
N ARG A 170 6.50 -10.93 5.48
CA ARG A 170 5.34 -10.45 4.72
C ARG A 170 4.67 -11.57 3.94
N VAL A 171 5.45 -12.40 3.24
CA VAL A 171 4.92 -13.53 2.48
C VAL A 171 4.26 -14.57 3.40
N SER A 172 4.92 -14.95 4.50
CA SER A 172 4.42 -16.01 5.39
C SER A 172 3.16 -15.60 6.16
N ARG A 173 2.95 -14.31 6.43
CA ARG A 173 1.76 -13.80 7.11
C ARG A 173 0.57 -13.55 6.18
N THR A 174 0.77 -13.51 4.87
CA THR A 174 -0.29 -13.07 3.96
C THR A 174 -1.30 -14.17 3.68
N GLY A 175 -2.58 -13.88 3.91
CA GLY A 175 -3.71 -14.73 3.54
C GLY A 175 -3.88 -16.01 4.35
N ILE A 176 -3.13 -16.20 5.45
CA ILE A 176 -3.16 -17.44 6.24
C ILE A 176 -4.29 -17.49 7.29
N GLY A 177 -4.95 -16.37 7.56
CA GLY A 177 -6.01 -16.25 8.55
C GLY A 177 -7.37 -16.72 8.02
N THR A 178 -8.36 -16.79 8.91
CA THR A 178 -9.73 -17.18 8.56
C THR A 178 -10.30 -16.28 7.45
N GLY A 179 -10.71 -16.92 6.34
CA GLY A 179 -11.22 -16.22 5.18
C GLY A 179 -10.16 -15.49 4.37
N GLY A 180 -8.86 -15.68 4.62
CA GLY A 180 -7.77 -15.27 3.74
C GLY A 180 -7.66 -16.17 2.50
N SER A 181 -6.69 -15.87 1.64
CA SER A 181 -6.48 -16.59 0.38
C SER A 181 -6.00 -18.04 0.57
N GLY A 182 -5.43 -18.38 1.72
CA GLY A 182 -4.66 -19.61 1.94
C GLY A 182 -3.15 -19.40 1.85
N GLY A 183 -2.72 -18.18 1.49
CA GLY A 183 -1.33 -17.77 1.53
C GLY A 183 -0.42 -18.51 0.54
N ALA A 184 0.87 -18.59 0.87
CA ALA A 184 1.87 -19.24 0.03
C ALA A 184 1.64 -20.76 -0.10
N LYS A 185 1.07 -21.40 0.93
CA LYS A 185 0.79 -22.85 0.95
C LYS A 185 -0.20 -23.28 -0.14
N GLU A 186 -1.18 -22.43 -0.43
CA GLU A 186 -2.19 -22.64 -1.49
C GLU A 186 -1.78 -21.99 -2.82
N GLU A 187 -0.50 -21.67 -2.99
CA GLU A 187 0.05 -21.01 -4.18
C GLU A 187 -0.65 -19.67 -4.51
N LYS A 188 -1.20 -19.00 -3.48
CA LYS A 188 -1.88 -17.71 -3.63
C LYS A 188 -0.96 -16.52 -3.39
N VAL A 189 0.21 -16.76 -2.79
CA VAL A 189 1.16 -15.70 -2.45
C VAL A 189 2.55 -16.11 -2.90
N GLU A 190 3.21 -15.25 -3.67
CA GLU A 190 4.57 -15.46 -4.17
C GLU A 190 5.38 -14.16 -4.03
N LYS A 191 6.71 -14.28 -4.09
CA LYS A 191 7.60 -13.12 -4.26
C LYS A 191 8.54 -13.29 -5.45
N SER A 192 8.85 -12.18 -6.12
CA SER A 192 9.83 -12.07 -7.20
C SER A 192 10.90 -11.04 -6.81
N ILE A 193 12.15 -11.32 -7.16
CA ILE A 193 13.29 -10.44 -6.87
C ILE A 193 13.83 -9.88 -8.18
N VAL A 194 13.89 -8.55 -8.30
CA VAL A 194 14.44 -7.87 -9.47
C VAL A 194 15.94 -7.63 -9.25
N PRO A 195 16.83 -8.26 -10.05
CA PRO A 195 18.27 -8.17 -9.86
C PRO A 195 18.78 -6.73 -10.03
N ARG A 196 19.75 -6.35 -9.20
CA ARG A 196 20.44 -5.05 -9.20
C ARG A 196 19.56 -3.83 -8.95
N ALA A 197 18.27 -4.00 -8.65
CA ALA A 197 17.34 -2.91 -8.37
C ALA A 197 17.32 -2.55 -6.89
N SER A 198 17.14 -1.27 -6.59
CA SER A 198 16.91 -0.76 -5.24
C SER A 198 15.41 -0.77 -4.89
N HIS A 199 15.04 -0.13 -3.79
CA HIS A 199 13.63 0.14 -3.45
C HIS A 199 12.88 0.89 -4.58
N LEU A 200 13.61 1.64 -5.42
CA LEU A 200 13.05 2.37 -6.56
C LEU A 200 12.96 1.51 -7.85
N LEU A 201 12.86 0.18 -7.74
CA LEU A 201 12.82 -0.75 -8.87
C LEU A 201 11.80 -0.40 -9.96
N ALA A 202 10.65 0.17 -9.58
CA ALA A 202 9.62 0.59 -10.53
C ALA A 202 10.13 1.66 -11.52
N PHE A 203 11.10 2.47 -11.09
CA PHE A 203 11.72 3.52 -11.89
C PHE A 203 13.05 3.06 -12.50
N GLU A 204 13.81 2.19 -11.83
CA GLU A 204 15.13 1.72 -12.27
C GLU A 204 15.07 0.56 -13.27
N ARG A 205 14.10 -0.34 -13.08
CA ARG A 205 13.89 -1.59 -13.84
C ARG A 205 12.42 -1.77 -14.20
N PRO A 206 11.79 -0.81 -14.91
CA PRO A 206 10.37 -0.86 -15.21
C PRO A 206 10.00 -2.08 -16.08
N ASN A 207 10.89 -2.51 -16.98
CA ASN A 207 10.60 -3.65 -17.87
C ASN A 207 10.54 -4.96 -17.09
N GLU A 208 11.54 -5.23 -16.24
CA GLU A 208 11.61 -6.44 -15.42
C GLU A 208 10.48 -6.47 -14.38
N THR A 209 10.20 -5.32 -13.76
CA THR A 209 9.10 -5.17 -12.80
C THR A 209 7.75 -5.43 -13.48
N ALA A 210 7.53 -4.84 -14.67
CA ALA A 210 6.30 -5.03 -15.45
C ALA A 210 6.14 -6.46 -15.96
N ALA A 211 7.22 -7.12 -16.38
CA ALA A 211 7.20 -8.51 -16.82
C ALA A 211 6.74 -9.44 -15.69
N ALA A 212 7.32 -9.32 -14.50
CA ALA A 212 6.90 -10.09 -13.34
C ALA A 212 5.42 -9.85 -12.96
N ALA A 213 4.97 -8.59 -13.02
CA ALA A 213 3.57 -8.25 -12.79
C ALA A 213 2.63 -8.84 -13.85
N ALA A 214 2.98 -8.73 -15.13
CA ALA A 214 2.19 -9.22 -16.25
C ALA A 214 2.05 -10.74 -16.22
N ASP A 215 3.13 -11.47 -15.94
CA ASP A 215 3.12 -12.92 -15.83
C ASP A 215 2.19 -13.40 -14.70
N TRP A 216 2.21 -12.71 -13.56
CA TRP A 216 1.29 -12.98 -12.45
C TRP A 216 -0.16 -12.69 -12.81
N ILE A 217 -0.44 -11.49 -13.35
CA ILE A 217 -1.79 -11.08 -13.75
C ILE A 217 -2.38 -12.06 -14.76
N ARG A 218 -1.59 -12.49 -15.75
CA ARG A 218 -2.03 -13.47 -16.74
C ARG A 218 -2.48 -14.78 -16.09
N ARG A 219 -1.66 -15.35 -15.18
CA ARG A 219 -2.01 -16.58 -14.44
C ARG A 219 -3.29 -16.41 -13.62
N TRP A 220 -3.49 -15.25 -12.99
CA TRP A 220 -4.67 -15.00 -12.14
C TRP A 220 -5.93 -14.69 -12.93
N HIS A 221 -5.81 -14.06 -14.09
CA HIS A 221 -6.93 -13.80 -14.96
C HIS A 221 -7.61 -15.11 -15.41
N GLU A 222 -6.82 -16.12 -15.79
CA GLU A 222 -7.35 -17.45 -16.16
C GLU A 222 -8.11 -18.10 -15.00
N ARG A 223 -7.58 -18.04 -13.77
CA ARG A 223 -8.26 -18.57 -12.58
C ARG A 223 -9.53 -17.81 -12.24
N TRP A 224 -9.49 -16.48 -12.35
CA TRP A 224 -10.65 -15.63 -12.10
C TRP A 224 -11.79 -15.94 -13.06
N LEU A 225 -11.51 -16.16 -14.35
CA LEU A 225 -12.55 -16.57 -15.32
C LEU A 225 -13.22 -17.89 -14.90
N ALA A 226 -12.44 -18.86 -14.44
CA ALA A 226 -12.99 -20.13 -13.95
C ALA A 226 -13.85 -19.94 -12.68
N ASP A 227 -13.42 -19.08 -11.76
CA ASP A 227 -14.18 -18.75 -10.55
C ASP A 227 -15.49 -18.03 -10.88
N GLU A 228 -15.49 -17.06 -11.80
CA GLU A 228 -16.71 -16.35 -12.24
C GLU A 228 -17.70 -17.30 -12.91
N ASP A 229 -17.22 -18.18 -13.78
CA ASP A 229 -18.04 -19.19 -14.45
C ASP A 229 -18.64 -20.19 -13.45
N ARG A 230 -17.86 -20.62 -12.45
CA ARG A 230 -18.35 -21.44 -11.34
C ARG A 230 -19.42 -20.70 -10.53
N MET A 231 -19.19 -19.44 -10.17
CA MET A 231 -20.14 -18.64 -9.38
C MET A 231 -21.43 -18.38 -10.16
N ARG A 232 -21.35 -18.14 -11.47
CA ARG A 232 -22.52 -17.95 -12.34
C ARG A 232 -23.40 -19.20 -12.40
N ARG A 233 -22.78 -20.38 -12.42
CA ARG A 233 -23.51 -21.66 -12.40
C ARG A 233 -23.96 -22.09 -11.01
N TYR A 234 -23.39 -21.50 -9.96
CA TYR A 234 -23.68 -21.89 -8.59
C TYR A 234 -24.99 -21.25 -8.09
N GLY A 235 -26.05 -22.03 -8.05
CA GLY A 235 -27.25 -21.67 -7.29
C GLY A 235 -27.00 -21.86 -5.80
N THR A 236 -27.25 -20.83 -4.99
CA THR A 236 -26.96 -20.84 -3.54
C THR A 236 -27.73 -21.92 -2.78
N LYS A 237 -28.76 -22.52 -3.40
CA LYS A 237 -29.74 -23.43 -2.80
C LYS A 237 -30.48 -22.84 -1.61
N THR A 238 -30.22 -21.58 -1.23
CA THR A 238 -30.83 -20.94 -0.07
C THR A 238 -32.23 -20.40 -0.36
N SER A 239 -32.51 -20.13 -1.64
CA SER A 239 -33.75 -19.47 -2.04
C SER A 239 -34.27 -19.96 -3.37
N GLU A 240 -35.58 -19.85 -3.52
CA GLU A 240 -36.35 -20.08 -4.74
C GLU A 240 -36.90 -18.73 -5.25
N ASP A 241 -37.43 -18.73 -6.47
CA ASP A 241 -38.05 -17.55 -7.09
C ASP A 241 -37.15 -16.30 -7.14
N GLY A 242 -35.83 -16.46 -7.36
CA GLY A 242 -34.90 -15.33 -7.48
C GLY A 242 -34.64 -14.59 -6.16
N MET A 243 -34.39 -15.34 -5.08
CA MET A 243 -34.20 -14.80 -3.72
C MET A 243 -35.47 -14.25 -3.05
N LEU A 244 -36.67 -14.54 -3.58
CA LEU A 244 -37.93 -14.10 -2.97
C LEU A 244 -38.41 -15.00 -1.83
N ARG A 245 -38.06 -16.28 -1.85
CA ARG A 245 -38.51 -17.26 -0.84
C ARG A 245 -37.37 -18.16 -0.40
N MET A 246 -37.43 -18.64 0.85
CA MET A 246 -36.54 -19.71 1.30
C MET A 246 -36.82 -20.98 0.51
N SER A 247 -35.77 -21.69 0.11
CA SER A 247 -35.92 -22.99 -0.52
C SER A 247 -36.33 -24.05 0.50
N LYS A 248 -36.93 -25.14 0.02
CA LYS A 248 -37.17 -26.32 0.87
C LYS A 248 -35.89 -26.84 1.54
N ALA A 249 -34.79 -26.91 0.77
CA ALA A 249 -33.49 -27.38 1.26
C ALA A 249 -32.94 -26.53 2.42
N TRP A 250 -33.17 -25.22 2.38
CA TRP A 250 -32.78 -24.32 3.47
C TRP A 250 -33.61 -24.57 4.72
N ILE A 251 -34.94 -24.71 4.57
CA ILE A 251 -35.88 -24.94 5.68
C ILE A 251 -35.56 -26.28 6.37
N ASP A 252 -35.34 -27.33 5.58
CA ASP A 252 -35.01 -28.66 6.07
C ASP A 252 -33.70 -28.62 6.87
N ALA A 253 -32.66 -27.95 6.35
CA ALA A 253 -31.38 -27.79 7.05
C ALA A 253 -31.49 -26.96 8.34
N ALA A 254 -32.28 -25.89 8.34
CA ALA A 254 -32.49 -25.04 9.51
C ALA A 254 -33.31 -25.72 10.62
N SER A 255 -34.08 -26.75 10.26
CA SER A 255 -34.90 -27.54 11.19
C SER A 255 -34.10 -28.66 11.87
N LEU A 256 -32.88 -28.93 11.42
CA LEU A 256 -31.98 -29.87 12.08
C LEU A 256 -31.54 -29.32 13.43
N PRO A 257 -31.42 -30.17 14.47
CA PRO A 257 -30.82 -29.75 15.73
C PRO A 257 -29.41 -29.21 15.45
N LEU A 258 -29.14 -27.98 15.90
CA LEU A 258 -27.76 -27.52 15.98
C LEU A 258 -27.02 -28.45 16.94
N ASP A 259 -25.85 -28.95 16.54
CA ASP A 259 -24.97 -29.81 17.35
C ASP A 259 -24.32 -29.05 18.54
N SER A 260 -25.02 -28.03 19.04
CA SER A 260 -24.76 -27.32 20.27
C SER A 260 -26.10 -27.19 20.99
N SER A 261 -26.30 -27.98 22.03
CA SER A 261 -27.39 -27.78 22.97
C SER A 261 -27.32 -26.35 23.52
N ARG A 262 -28.15 -25.45 22.98
CA ARG A 262 -28.38 -24.13 23.56
C ARG A 262 -29.02 -24.40 24.93
N PRO A 263 -28.43 -23.98 26.07
CA PRO A 263 -29.05 -24.19 27.37
C PRO A 263 -30.46 -23.62 27.33
N LYS A 264 -31.46 -24.45 27.67
CA LYS A 264 -32.84 -23.97 27.82
C LYS A 264 -32.92 -23.06 29.04
N GLY A 265 -33.18 -21.77 28.82
CA GLY A 265 -33.58 -20.77 29.82
C GLY A 265 -33.17 -19.36 29.38
N SER A 266 -33.98 -18.30 29.46
CA SER A 266 -35.27 -18.05 30.10
C SER A 266 -36.23 -17.39 29.10
N LYS A 267 -37.53 -17.43 29.39
CA LYS A 267 -38.51 -16.53 28.78
C LYS A 267 -38.08 -15.08 29.06
N LEU A 268 -38.16 -14.22 28.04
CA LEU A 268 -38.28 -12.76 28.20
C LEU A 268 -39.66 -12.46 28.79
#